data_AF-A0A7S0F231-F1
#
_entry.id   AF-A0A7S0F231-F1
#
_cell.length_a   1.000
_cell.length_b   1.000
_cell.length_c   1.000
_cell.angle_alpha   90.00
_cell.angle_beta   90.00
_cell.angle_gamma   90.00
#
_symmetry.space_group_name_H-M   'P 1'
#
loop_
_entity.id
_entity.type
_entity.pdbx_description
1 polymer ?
#
loop_
_entity_poly.entity_id
_entity_poly.type
_entity_poly.pdbx_seq_one_letter_code
_entity_poly.pdbx_strand_id
1 'polypeptide(L)'
;PPPAGALPPPTGVLTKLKQLYLGFTQVSDAGCTTLAFALDSDALLALEILHLGDTPASAAATAAVYEARANLQDGGDQDELLEELRADSREMCGMVGVQPGDLLEHHTLDYNNGGWDNGGWDIDTFTYIGAADGATRTPVGWHVFRWLEEFGGRGICADGPGSHAGLNGGMRDVVNAWPMTEHYNYRADGTFDDHELALPPGACLAFRRSEEWMDDEDEEEE
;
A
#
# COMPACT_ATOMS: atom_id res chain seq x y z
N PRO A 1 -18.43 -43.19 -29.18
CA PRO A 1 -17.55 -43.24 -27.98
C PRO A 1 -16.99 -41.84 -27.74
N PRO A 2 -17.11 -41.26 -26.55
CA PRO A 2 -16.44 -40.00 -26.25
C PRO A 2 -14.92 -40.21 -26.25
N PRO A 3 -14.12 -39.20 -26.65
CA PRO A 3 -12.66 -39.34 -26.75
C PRO A 3 -12.06 -39.59 -25.35
N ALA A 4 -11.34 -40.70 -25.23
CA ALA A 4 -10.62 -41.09 -24.03
C ALA A 4 -9.47 -40.11 -23.78
N GLY A 5 -9.58 -39.28 -22.74
CA GLY A 5 -8.48 -38.38 -22.34
C GLY A 5 -8.88 -37.10 -21.60
N ALA A 6 -10.17 -36.77 -21.48
CA ALA A 6 -10.57 -35.66 -20.62
C ALA A 6 -10.38 -36.07 -19.14
N LEU A 7 -9.45 -35.40 -18.45
CA LEU A 7 -9.33 -35.47 -16.99
C LEU A 7 -10.70 -35.16 -16.37
N PRO A 8 -11.14 -35.92 -15.34
CA PRO A 8 -12.35 -35.57 -14.62
C PRO A 8 -12.20 -34.13 -14.09
N PRO A 9 -13.25 -33.30 -14.15
CA PRO A 9 -13.20 -31.96 -13.59
C PRO A 9 -12.73 -32.07 -12.14
N PRO A 10 -11.84 -31.18 -11.67
CA PRO A 10 -11.29 -31.25 -10.32
C PRO A 10 -12.44 -31.28 -9.33
N THR A 11 -12.63 -32.42 -8.67
CA THR A 11 -13.61 -32.55 -7.59
C THR A 11 -13.24 -31.53 -6.53
N GLY A 12 -14.17 -30.61 -6.25
CA GLY A 12 -13.93 -29.41 -5.43
C GLY A 12 -13.11 -29.68 -4.19
N VAL A 13 -11.91 -29.08 -4.12
CA VAL A 13 -10.98 -29.24 -2.99
C VAL A 13 -11.36 -28.33 -1.83
N LEU A 14 -12.24 -27.35 -2.07
CA LEU A 14 -12.58 -26.27 -1.14
C LEU A 14 -14.03 -26.34 -0.65
N THR A 15 -14.57 -27.54 -0.43
CA THR A 15 -15.96 -27.79 0.02
C THR A 15 -16.32 -27.20 1.39
N LYS A 16 -15.34 -26.66 2.15
CA LYS A 16 -15.55 -26.02 3.45
C LYS A 16 -15.33 -24.51 3.45
N LEU A 17 -14.91 -23.93 2.32
CA LEU A 17 -14.63 -22.50 2.23
C LEU A 17 -15.94 -21.72 2.27
N LYS A 18 -16.13 -20.87 3.29
CA LYS A 18 -17.34 -20.06 3.48
C LYS A 18 -17.23 -18.64 2.94
N GLN A 19 -16.03 -18.07 2.96
CA GLN A 19 -15.78 -16.69 2.55
C GLN A 19 -14.54 -16.64 1.66
N LEU A 20 -14.61 -15.86 0.58
CA LEU A 20 -13.52 -15.64 -0.35
C LEU A 20 -13.45 -14.15 -0.71
N TYR A 21 -12.35 -13.50 -0.36
CA TYR A 21 -12.10 -12.09 -0.66
C TYR A 21 -11.06 -11.98 -1.77
N LEU A 22 -11.49 -11.50 -2.92
CA LEU A 22 -10.65 -11.27 -4.11
C LEU A 22 -10.69 -9.81 -4.57
N GLY A 23 -11.24 -8.92 -3.74
CA GLY A 23 -11.20 -7.48 -4.03
C GLY A 23 -9.76 -6.97 -4.12
N PHE A 24 -9.54 -5.90 -4.88
CA PHE A 24 -8.21 -5.30 -5.11
C PHE A 24 -7.19 -6.22 -5.79
N THR A 25 -7.64 -7.28 -6.47
CA THR A 25 -6.76 -8.18 -7.21
C THR A 25 -6.87 -7.95 -8.72
N GLN A 26 -5.99 -8.59 -9.50
CA GLN A 26 -6.02 -8.53 -10.97
C GLN A 26 -6.99 -9.55 -11.60
N VAL A 27 -8.06 -9.92 -10.89
CA VAL A 27 -9.10 -10.80 -11.45
C VAL A 27 -9.79 -10.08 -12.60
N SER A 28 -9.70 -10.64 -13.80
CA SER A 28 -10.34 -10.15 -15.02
C SER A 28 -11.60 -10.95 -15.34
N ASP A 29 -12.32 -10.58 -16.41
CA ASP A 29 -13.49 -11.31 -16.93
C ASP A 29 -13.22 -12.81 -17.12
N ALA A 30 -12.00 -13.19 -17.51
CA ALA A 30 -11.59 -14.60 -17.64
C ALA A 30 -11.52 -15.30 -16.27
N GLY A 31 -11.06 -14.59 -15.24
CA GLY A 31 -11.07 -15.06 -13.86
C GLY A 31 -12.50 -15.24 -13.33
N CYS A 32 -13.37 -14.26 -13.55
CA CYS A 32 -14.79 -14.34 -13.21
C CYS A 32 -15.49 -15.50 -13.93
N THR A 33 -15.20 -15.73 -15.21
CA THR A 33 -15.74 -16.88 -15.96
C THR A 33 -15.34 -18.21 -15.33
N THR A 34 -14.08 -18.31 -14.88
CA THR A 34 -13.57 -19.52 -14.21
C THR A 34 -14.23 -19.71 -12.84
N LEU A 35 -14.45 -18.62 -12.09
CA LEU A 35 -15.14 -18.64 -10.80
C LEU A 35 -16.61 -19.06 -10.94
N ALA A 36 -17.33 -18.52 -11.93
CA ALA A 36 -18.71 -18.92 -12.23
C ALA A 36 -18.81 -20.42 -12.52
N PHE A 37 -17.89 -20.96 -13.34
CA PHE A 37 -17.83 -22.39 -13.60
C PHE A 37 -17.53 -23.22 -12.33
N ALA A 38 -16.66 -22.72 -11.44
CA ALA A 38 -16.38 -23.39 -10.17
C ALA A 38 -17.61 -23.40 -9.23
N LEU A 39 -18.44 -22.35 -9.27
CA LEU A 39 -19.70 -22.28 -8.53
C LEU A 39 -20.74 -23.25 -9.11
N ASP A 40 -20.89 -23.29 -10.44
CA ASP A 40 -21.81 -24.19 -11.15
C ASP A 40 -21.42 -25.67 -11.03
N SER A 41 -20.13 -25.96 -10.85
CA SER A 41 -19.60 -27.33 -10.72
C SER A 41 -19.57 -27.84 -9.28
N ASP A 42 -20.25 -27.17 -8.35
CA ASP A 42 -20.30 -27.52 -6.92
C ASP A 42 -18.93 -27.51 -6.22
N ALA A 43 -17.88 -26.95 -6.86
CA ALA A 43 -16.53 -26.97 -6.31
C ALA A 43 -16.39 -26.09 -5.05
N LEU A 44 -17.28 -25.11 -4.91
CA LEU A 44 -17.34 -24.11 -3.84
C LEU A 44 -18.67 -24.17 -3.06
N LEU A 45 -19.26 -25.35 -2.89
CA LEU A 45 -20.58 -25.54 -2.26
C LEU A 45 -20.80 -24.82 -0.92
N ALA A 46 -19.78 -24.64 -0.09
CA ALA A 46 -19.94 -23.95 1.21
C ALA A 46 -19.78 -22.43 1.13
N LEU A 47 -19.48 -21.86 -0.04
CA LEU A 47 -19.21 -20.43 -0.17
C LEU A 47 -20.48 -19.60 0.01
N GLU A 48 -20.49 -18.78 1.04
CA GLU A 48 -21.59 -17.91 1.43
C GLU A 48 -21.31 -16.45 1.04
N ILE A 49 -20.04 -16.02 1.14
CA ILE A 49 -19.61 -14.64 0.85
C ILE A 49 -18.50 -14.65 -0.20
N LEU A 50 -18.65 -13.83 -1.24
CA LEU A 50 -17.63 -13.53 -2.22
C LEU A 50 -17.52 -12.03 -2.39
N HIS A 51 -16.30 -11.50 -2.39
CA HIS A 51 -16.04 -10.09 -2.66
C HIS A 51 -15.12 -9.93 -3.87
N LEU A 52 -15.58 -9.19 -4.87
CA LEU A 52 -14.89 -8.90 -6.14
C LEU A 52 -14.74 -7.39 -6.38
N GLY A 53 -14.91 -6.57 -5.34
CA GLY A 53 -14.80 -5.11 -5.43
C GLY A 53 -13.43 -4.64 -5.92
N ASP A 54 -13.42 -3.52 -6.66
CA ASP A 54 -12.18 -2.91 -7.17
C ASP A 54 -11.27 -3.88 -7.95
N THR A 55 -11.85 -4.80 -8.71
CA THR A 55 -11.15 -5.67 -9.68
C THR A 55 -11.29 -5.12 -11.10
N PRO A 56 -10.37 -5.46 -12.04
CA PRO A 56 -10.49 -5.04 -13.44
C PRO A 56 -11.57 -5.80 -14.22
N ALA A 57 -12.32 -6.71 -13.59
CA ALA A 57 -13.43 -7.40 -14.21
C ALA A 57 -14.59 -6.44 -14.54
N SER A 58 -15.25 -6.68 -15.67
CA SER A 58 -16.41 -5.91 -16.08
C SER A 58 -17.61 -6.21 -15.17
N ALA A 59 -18.50 -5.22 -15.00
CA ALA A 59 -19.73 -5.40 -14.22
C ALA A 59 -20.58 -6.59 -14.70
N ALA A 60 -20.56 -6.88 -16.01
CA ALA A 60 -21.24 -8.03 -16.58
C ALA A 60 -20.60 -9.36 -16.15
N ALA A 61 -19.27 -9.43 -16.10
CA ALA A 61 -18.56 -10.61 -15.63
C ALA A 61 -18.78 -10.85 -14.13
N THR A 62 -18.76 -9.79 -13.31
CA THR A 62 -19.09 -9.87 -11.88
C THR A 62 -20.53 -10.34 -11.66
N ALA A 63 -21.50 -9.77 -12.38
CA ALA A 63 -22.90 -10.21 -12.31
C ALA A 63 -23.06 -11.69 -12.65
N ALA A 64 -22.37 -12.18 -13.70
CA ALA A 64 -22.42 -13.60 -14.07
C ALA A 64 -21.94 -14.54 -12.95
N VAL A 65 -20.98 -14.10 -12.12
CA VAL A 65 -20.52 -14.88 -10.96
C VAL A 65 -21.58 -14.98 -9.88
N TYR A 66 -22.27 -13.88 -9.55
CA TYR A 66 -23.34 -13.89 -8.56
C TYR A 66 -24.60 -14.61 -9.08
N GLU A 67 -24.88 -14.56 -10.39
CA GLU A 67 -25.97 -15.31 -11.02
C GLU A 67 -25.71 -16.83 -11.04
N ALA A 68 -24.45 -17.27 -11.17
CA ALA A 68 -24.07 -18.68 -11.03
C ALA A 68 -24.45 -19.25 -9.65
N ARG A 69 -24.68 -18.38 -8.65
CA ARG A 69 -25.17 -18.79 -7.34
C ARG A 69 -26.04 -17.73 -6.66
N ALA A 70 -27.36 -17.85 -6.86
CA ALA A 70 -28.38 -16.92 -6.36
C ALA A 70 -28.39 -16.62 -4.84
N ASN A 71 -27.66 -17.38 -4.01
CA ASN A 71 -27.57 -17.16 -2.55
C ASN A 71 -26.21 -16.62 -2.09
N LEU A 72 -25.32 -16.28 -3.02
CA LEU A 72 -24.01 -15.73 -2.69
C LEU A 72 -24.19 -14.27 -2.26
N GLN A 73 -23.76 -13.96 -1.04
CA GLN A 73 -23.77 -12.59 -0.56
C GLN A 73 -22.57 -11.85 -1.14
N ASP A 74 -22.81 -10.67 -1.66
CA ASP A 74 -21.74 -9.72 -1.88
C ASP A 74 -21.22 -9.27 -0.52
N GLY A 75 -19.90 -9.29 -0.34
CA GLY A 75 -19.25 -8.83 0.90
C GLY A 75 -19.31 -7.31 1.11
N GLY A 76 -20.19 -6.60 0.40
CA GLY A 76 -20.26 -5.14 0.28
C GLY A 76 -20.48 -4.37 1.57
N ASP A 77 -20.86 -5.02 2.68
CA ASP A 77 -20.85 -4.38 4.00
C ASP A 77 -19.42 -3.96 4.43
N GLN A 78 -18.38 -4.56 3.83
CA GLN A 78 -16.99 -4.11 4.01
C GLN A 78 -16.63 -2.92 3.13
N ASP A 79 -17.36 -2.62 2.04
CA ASP A 79 -17.05 -1.46 1.18
C ASP A 79 -17.40 -0.15 1.88
N GLU A 80 -18.49 -0.12 2.66
CA GLU A 80 -18.82 1.03 3.51
C GLU A 80 -17.78 1.21 4.62
N LEU A 81 -17.36 0.11 5.25
CA LEU A 81 -16.32 0.10 6.28
C LEU A 81 -14.93 0.44 5.72
N LEU A 82 -14.65 0.06 4.47
CA LEU A 82 -13.44 0.41 3.71
C LEU A 82 -13.48 1.86 3.24
N GLU A 83 -14.63 2.39 2.84
CA GLU A 83 -14.80 3.82 2.53
C GLU A 83 -14.69 4.68 3.78
N GLU A 84 -15.20 4.22 4.91
CA GLU A 84 -14.97 4.84 6.23
C GLU A 84 -13.48 4.76 6.59
N LEU A 85 -12.83 3.60 6.47
CA LEU A 85 -11.37 3.45 6.64
C LEU A 85 -10.56 4.28 5.64
N ARG A 86 -11.03 4.50 4.42
CA ARG A 86 -10.38 5.35 3.40
C ARG A 86 -10.59 6.82 3.70
N ALA A 87 -11.78 7.20 4.19
CA ALA A 87 -12.08 8.55 4.63
C ALA A 87 -11.26 8.89 5.88
N ASP A 88 -11.24 7.99 6.85
CA ASP A 88 -10.39 8.04 8.03
C ASP A 88 -8.92 7.98 7.65
N SER A 89 -8.52 7.19 6.65
CA SER A 89 -7.14 7.18 6.14
C SER A 89 -6.79 8.44 5.35
N ARG A 90 -7.78 9.14 4.76
CA ARG A 90 -7.57 10.47 4.18
C ARG A 90 -7.43 11.51 5.27
N GLU A 91 -8.16 11.39 6.37
CA GLU A 91 -8.06 12.28 7.53
C GLU A 91 -6.80 11.99 8.37
N MET A 92 -6.37 10.72 8.45
CA MET A 92 -5.11 10.26 9.03
C MET A 92 -3.93 10.34 8.06
N CYS A 93 -4.15 10.78 6.82
CA CYS A 93 -3.03 11.03 5.92
C CYS A 93 -2.29 12.23 6.50
N GLY A 94 -1.11 12.00 7.07
CA GLY A 94 -0.26 13.05 7.65
C GLY A 94 0.09 14.19 6.67
N MET A 95 -0.30 14.06 5.41
CA MET A 95 -0.22 15.07 4.36
C MET A 95 -1.38 16.09 4.33
N VAL A 96 -2.47 15.90 5.08
CA VAL A 96 -3.58 16.86 5.09
C VAL A 96 -3.10 18.20 5.63
N GLY A 97 -3.24 19.25 4.81
CA GLY A 97 -2.84 20.60 5.16
C GLY A 97 -1.33 20.86 5.12
N VAL A 98 -0.50 19.86 4.76
CA VAL A 98 0.96 20.01 4.67
C VAL A 98 1.33 21.03 3.58
N GLN A 99 2.17 22.00 3.95
CA GLN A 99 2.66 23.05 3.06
C GLN A 99 4.14 22.84 2.73
N PRO A 100 4.61 23.28 1.55
CA PRO A 100 6.04 23.32 1.24
C PRO A 100 6.85 23.99 2.37
N GLY A 101 7.85 23.27 2.89
CA GLY A 101 8.66 23.70 4.03
C GLY A 101 8.31 23.01 5.35
N ASP A 102 7.11 22.42 5.47
CA ASP A 102 6.73 21.65 6.67
C ASP A 102 7.69 20.48 6.90
N LEU A 103 8.00 20.23 8.17
CA LEU A 103 8.79 19.08 8.60
C LEU A 103 7.88 17.89 8.86
N LEU A 104 8.30 16.75 8.33
CA LEU A 104 7.64 15.47 8.46
C LEU A 104 8.61 14.45 9.02
N GLU A 105 8.10 13.53 9.82
CA GLU A 105 8.87 12.44 10.40
C GLU A 105 8.36 11.11 9.88
N HIS A 106 9.29 10.19 9.74
CA HIS A 106 9.03 8.79 9.52
C HIS A 106 9.72 7.99 10.62
N HIS A 107 8.95 7.16 11.33
CA HIS A 107 9.44 6.40 12.47
C HIS A 107 9.67 4.96 12.03
N THR A 108 10.92 4.50 12.17
CA THR A 108 11.30 3.12 11.90
C THR A 108 11.68 2.41 13.19
N LEU A 109 11.27 1.15 13.28
CA LEU A 109 11.57 0.33 14.44
C LEU A 109 13.00 -0.20 14.27
N ASP A 110 13.94 0.23 15.12
CA ASP A 110 15.31 -0.26 15.05
C ASP A 110 15.41 -1.67 15.65
N TYR A 111 15.31 -2.69 14.79
CA TYR A 111 15.50 -4.08 15.20
C TYR A 111 16.96 -4.46 15.50
N ASN A 112 17.94 -3.63 15.11
CA ASN A 112 19.36 -3.95 15.20
C ASN A 112 20.03 -3.46 16.49
N ASN A 113 19.41 -2.54 17.25
CA ASN A 113 20.00 -2.01 18.49
C ASN A 113 19.78 -2.91 19.73
N GLY A 114 20.01 -4.21 19.57
CA GLY A 114 20.45 -5.08 20.67
C GLY A 114 19.51 -5.22 21.88
N GLY A 115 18.24 -5.59 21.66
CA GLY A 115 17.40 -6.17 22.70
C GLY A 115 15.92 -5.80 22.58
N TRP A 116 15.04 -6.78 22.81
CA TRP A 116 13.59 -6.58 22.82
C TRP A 116 13.12 -5.50 23.82
N ASP A 117 14.00 -5.10 24.74
CA ASP A 117 13.72 -4.20 25.85
C ASP A 117 14.32 -2.79 25.68
N ASN A 118 15.05 -2.52 24.59
CA ASN A 118 15.74 -1.23 24.32
C ASN A 118 15.48 -0.69 22.90
N GLY A 119 14.39 -1.11 22.26
CA GLY A 119 14.02 -0.69 20.90
C GLY A 119 13.83 0.82 20.79
N GLY A 120 14.90 1.53 20.46
CA GLY A 120 14.84 2.92 20.04
C GLY A 120 14.10 3.02 18.71
N TRP A 121 13.33 4.09 18.54
CA TRP A 121 12.79 4.46 17.26
C TRP A 121 13.85 5.26 16.51
N ASP A 122 14.18 4.83 15.30
CA ASP A 122 14.96 5.62 14.35
C ASP A 122 13.97 6.59 13.70
N ILE A 123 14.19 7.90 13.88
CA ILE A 123 13.34 8.95 13.33
C ILE A 123 14.05 9.58 12.14
N ASP A 124 13.49 9.43 10.94
CA ASP A 124 13.96 10.12 9.76
C ASP A 124 13.12 11.39 9.54
N THR A 125 13.79 12.55 9.51
CA THR A 125 13.13 13.84 9.29
C THR A 125 13.23 14.26 7.82
N PHE A 126 12.12 14.77 7.27
CA PHE A 126 11.99 15.21 5.90
C PHE A 126 11.36 16.59 5.82
N THR A 127 11.81 17.42 4.89
CA THR A 127 11.08 18.62 4.47
C THR A 127 10.18 18.29 3.29
N TYR A 128 8.91 18.65 3.37
CA TYR A 128 8.02 18.56 2.21
C TYR A 128 8.35 19.69 1.21
N ILE A 129 8.67 19.33 -0.04
CA ILE A 129 9.00 20.31 -1.09
C ILE A 129 7.73 20.78 -1.81
N GLY A 130 6.78 19.88 -2.03
CA GLY A 130 5.56 20.16 -2.78
C GLY A 130 5.13 19.00 -3.67
N ALA A 131 4.08 19.23 -4.45
CA ALA A 131 3.65 18.30 -5.49
C ALA A 131 4.43 18.54 -6.78
N ALA A 132 4.88 17.48 -7.43
CA ALA A 132 5.52 17.53 -8.73
C ALA A 132 4.54 18.07 -9.79
N ASP A 133 5.02 19.01 -10.59
CA ASP A 133 4.27 19.64 -11.68
C ASP A 133 4.42 18.89 -13.01
N GLY A 134 5.23 17.83 -13.04
CA GLY A 134 5.56 17.07 -14.25
C GLY A 134 6.54 17.77 -15.19
N ALA A 135 7.16 18.88 -14.78
CA ALA A 135 8.26 19.51 -15.53
C ALA A 135 9.51 18.63 -15.57
N THR A 136 9.52 17.55 -14.79
CA THR A 136 10.59 16.56 -14.71
C THR A 136 10.07 15.17 -15.08
N ARG A 137 10.89 14.13 -14.93
CA ARG A 137 10.41 12.74 -15.14
C ARG A 137 9.53 12.22 -13.99
N THR A 138 9.36 13.02 -12.94
CA THR A 138 8.47 12.73 -11.81
C THR A 138 7.01 12.91 -12.25
N PRO A 139 6.11 11.93 -12.03
CA PRO A 139 4.72 12.07 -12.43
C PRO A 139 4.01 13.25 -11.75
N VAL A 140 3.12 13.92 -12.49
CA VAL A 140 2.32 15.03 -11.96
C VAL A 140 1.52 14.58 -10.74
N GLY A 141 1.54 15.40 -9.68
CA GLY A 141 0.78 15.16 -8.46
C GLY A 141 1.45 14.22 -7.45
N TRP A 142 2.64 13.69 -7.74
CA TRP A 142 3.43 13.00 -6.74
C TRP A 142 4.01 14.00 -5.73
N HIS A 143 4.10 13.60 -4.48
CA HIS A 143 4.64 14.42 -3.40
C HIS A 143 6.15 14.25 -3.31
N VAL A 144 6.87 15.35 -3.24
CA VAL A 144 8.33 15.37 -3.17
C VAL A 144 8.77 15.77 -1.76
N PHE A 145 9.67 14.97 -1.21
CA PHE A 145 10.23 15.11 0.14
C PHE A 145 11.74 15.19 0.03
N ARG A 146 12.38 16.02 0.87
CA ARG A 146 13.83 16.04 1.05
C ARG A 146 14.18 15.51 2.42
N TRP A 147 15.01 14.48 2.49
CA TRP A 147 15.55 13.98 3.76
C TRP A 147 16.56 14.98 4.35
N LEU A 148 16.50 15.16 5.67
CA LEU A 148 17.41 16.00 6.44
C LEU A 148 18.39 15.11 7.22
N GLU A 149 19.65 15.05 6.78
CA GLU A 149 20.68 14.21 7.41
C GLU A 149 21.02 14.63 8.85
N GLU A 150 20.75 15.89 9.20
CA GLU A 150 21.19 16.53 10.44
C GLU A 150 20.61 15.87 11.71
N PHE A 151 19.53 15.10 11.59
CA PHE A 151 18.82 14.54 12.73
C PHE A 151 19.25 13.11 13.10
N GLY A 152 20.16 12.49 12.33
CA GLY A 152 20.53 11.09 12.51
C GLY A 152 19.38 10.16 12.13
N GLY A 153 19.65 9.19 11.27
CA GLY A 153 18.60 8.30 10.76
C GLY A 153 19.14 7.40 9.66
N ARG A 154 18.29 6.52 9.15
CA ARG A 154 18.62 5.65 8.01
C ARG A 154 18.41 6.35 6.66
N GLY A 155 17.72 7.49 6.68
CA GLY A 155 17.40 8.27 5.52
C GLY A 155 16.58 7.53 4.48
N ILE A 156 16.74 7.95 3.23
CA ILE A 156 16.05 7.31 2.09
C ILE A 156 16.63 5.91 1.84
N CYS A 157 17.92 5.70 2.11
CA CYS A 157 18.65 4.44 1.95
C CYS A 157 19.77 4.32 3.00
N ALA A 158 19.66 3.36 3.93
CA ALA A 158 20.54 3.26 5.11
C ALA A 158 22.03 3.04 4.83
N ASP A 159 22.40 2.59 3.63
CA ASP A 159 23.77 2.12 3.36
C ASP A 159 24.52 2.98 2.32
N GLY A 160 24.14 4.25 2.17
CA GLY A 160 24.81 5.22 1.30
C GLY A 160 24.66 4.93 -0.20
N PRO A 161 25.23 5.81 -1.05
CA PRO A 161 25.13 5.70 -2.50
C PRO A 161 25.94 4.49 -3.00
N GLY A 162 25.32 3.31 -2.99
CA GLY A 162 25.94 2.09 -3.53
C GLY A 162 25.45 0.77 -2.94
N SER A 163 24.86 0.76 -1.74
CA SER A 163 24.32 -0.48 -1.19
C SER A 163 22.86 -0.68 -1.61
N HIS A 164 22.67 -1.71 -2.40
CA HIS A 164 21.40 -2.12 -2.97
C HIS A 164 20.79 -3.29 -2.17
N ALA A 165 21.19 -3.46 -0.90
CA ALA A 165 20.68 -4.53 -0.06
C ALA A 165 19.26 -4.16 0.42
N GLY A 166 18.24 -4.70 -0.24
CA GLY A 166 16.82 -4.37 -0.03
C GLY A 166 16.20 -4.88 1.27
N LEU A 167 16.86 -4.74 2.41
CA LEU A 167 16.35 -5.13 3.74
C LEU A 167 16.87 -4.20 4.86
N ASN A 168 17.03 -2.91 4.57
CA ASN A 168 17.79 -2.02 5.45
C ASN A 168 16.91 -1.18 6.37
N GLY A 169 15.59 -1.28 6.25
CA GLY A 169 14.64 -0.67 7.18
C GLY A 169 14.56 0.84 7.10
N GLY A 170 15.10 1.45 6.03
CA GLY A 170 14.89 2.88 5.74
C GLY A 170 13.50 3.12 5.15
N MET A 171 13.15 4.40 4.94
CA MET A 171 11.82 4.83 4.48
C MET A 171 11.30 4.05 3.27
N ARG A 172 12.16 3.73 2.30
CA ARG A 172 11.77 3.03 1.07
C ARG A 172 11.27 1.60 1.29
N ASP A 173 11.77 0.90 2.30
CA ASP A 173 11.31 -0.45 2.62
C ASP A 173 9.91 -0.40 3.24
N VAL A 174 9.63 0.63 4.04
CA VAL A 174 8.32 0.83 4.68
C VAL A 174 7.25 1.18 3.66
N VAL A 175 7.55 2.06 2.71
CA VAL A 175 6.58 2.48 1.68
C VAL A 175 6.61 1.63 0.41
N ASN A 176 7.39 0.54 0.40
CA ASN A 176 7.58 -0.35 -0.75
C ASN A 176 7.95 0.42 -2.06
N ALA A 177 8.78 1.45 -1.95
CA ALA A 177 9.17 2.33 -3.06
C ALA A 177 10.30 1.71 -3.91
N TRP A 178 10.03 0.53 -4.48
CA TRP A 178 10.96 -0.23 -5.33
C TRP A 178 10.38 -0.44 -6.74
N PRO A 179 11.17 -0.28 -7.81
CA PRO A 179 12.59 0.07 -7.86
C PRO A 179 12.87 1.57 -7.60
N MET A 180 14.10 1.87 -7.19
CA MET A 180 14.58 3.21 -6.80
C MET A 180 14.40 4.27 -7.88
N THR A 181 14.68 3.87 -9.12
CA THR A 181 14.59 4.73 -10.31
C THR A 181 13.19 5.24 -10.62
N GLU A 182 12.15 4.68 -9.99
CA GLU A 182 10.77 5.14 -10.18
C GLU A 182 10.33 6.19 -9.16
N HIS A 183 11.12 6.38 -8.09
CA HIS A 183 10.75 7.22 -6.95
C HIS A 183 11.72 8.38 -6.72
N TYR A 184 12.67 8.59 -7.61
CA TYR A 184 13.51 9.78 -7.57
C TYR A 184 12.78 11.01 -8.09
N ASN A 185 13.07 12.15 -7.46
CA ASN A 185 12.75 13.42 -8.08
C ASN A 185 13.79 13.76 -9.15
N TYR A 186 13.51 13.41 -10.41
CA TYR A 186 14.36 13.81 -11.52
C TYR A 186 14.24 15.31 -11.75
N ARG A 187 15.27 15.94 -12.31
CA ARG A 187 15.25 17.30 -12.86
C ARG A 187 15.06 17.25 -14.39
N ALA A 188 14.83 18.39 -15.02
CA ALA A 188 14.62 18.47 -16.46
C ALA A 188 15.83 17.98 -17.30
N ASP A 189 17.04 18.07 -16.74
CA ASP A 189 18.28 17.57 -17.36
C ASP A 189 18.53 16.05 -17.12
N GLY A 190 17.60 15.38 -16.44
CA GLY A 190 17.70 13.95 -16.11
C GLY A 190 18.59 13.63 -14.91
N THR A 191 19.21 14.63 -14.28
CA THR A 191 19.86 14.44 -12.97
C THR A 191 18.81 14.25 -11.87
N PHE A 192 19.20 13.72 -10.73
CA PHE A 192 18.35 13.61 -9.55
C PHE A 192 19.16 13.96 -8.31
N ASP A 193 18.46 14.20 -7.21
CA ASP A 193 19.03 14.40 -5.87
C ASP A 193 18.75 13.15 -5.05
N ASP A 194 19.77 12.51 -4.50
CA ASP A 194 19.61 11.28 -3.70
C ASP A 194 19.05 11.56 -2.29
N HIS A 195 18.97 12.83 -1.88
CA HIS A 195 18.20 13.26 -0.72
C HIS A 195 16.74 13.55 -1.03
N GLU A 196 16.30 13.47 -2.29
CA GLU A 196 14.91 13.71 -2.66
C GLU A 196 14.17 12.42 -3.04
N LEU A 197 13.00 12.24 -2.42
CA LEU A 197 12.10 11.11 -2.66
C LEU A 197 10.77 11.65 -3.18
N ALA A 198 10.30 11.11 -4.30
CA ALA A 198 8.99 11.38 -4.87
C ALA A 198 8.09 10.16 -4.65
N LEU A 199 6.91 10.38 -4.07
CA LEU A 199 5.96 9.32 -3.74
C LEU A 199 4.56 9.62 -4.27
N PRO A 200 3.82 8.60 -4.72
CA PRO A 200 2.40 8.78 -4.99
C PRO A 200 1.66 9.09 -3.68
N PRO A 201 0.50 9.79 -3.74
CA PRO A 201 -0.27 10.13 -2.54
C PRO A 201 -0.55 8.94 -1.61
N GLY A 202 -0.85 7.76 -2.15
CA GLY A 202 -1.11 6.55 -1.37
C GLY A 202 0.11 5.99 -0.60
N ALA A 203 1.33 6.38 -0.96
CA ALA A 203 2.55 5.97 -0.28
C ALA A 203 3.02 6.98 0.78
N CYS A 204 2.33 8.12 0.93
CA CYS A 204 2.70 9.16 1.88
C CYS A 204 2.14 8.92 3.30
N LEU A 205 1.37 7.85 3.50
CA LEU A 205 0.72 7.52 4.78
C LEU A 205 1.70 7.21 5.93
N ALA A 206 2.97 6.93 5.59
CA ALA A 206 4.01 6.66 6.58
C ALA A 206 4.64 7.95 7.16
N PHE A 207 4.37 9.13 6.57
CA PHE A 207 4.80 10.40 7.16
C PHE A 207 3.81 10.91 8.19
N ARG A 208 4.35 11.50 9.25
CA ARG A 208 3.61 12.30 10.22
C ARG A 208 4.19 13.70 10.22
N ARG A 209 3.40 14.70 10.59
CA ARG A 209 4.00 15.99 10.91
C ARG A 209 4.96 15.80 12.08
N SER A 210 6.12 16.45 12.00
CA SER A 210 6.92 16.71 13.19
C SER A 210 6.10 17.75 13.98
N GLU A 211 5.07 17.28 14.68
CA GLU A 211 4.45 18.10 15.71
C GLU A 211 5.57 18.35 16.69
N GLU A 212 5.87 19.63 16.90
CA GLU A 212 6.85 20.09 17.86
C GLU A 212 6.67 19.25 19.13
N TRP A 213 7.58 18.32 19.39
CA TRP A 213 7.78 17.73 20.72
C TRP A 213 8.25 18.80 21.73
N MET A 214 7.98 20.07 21.43
CA MET A 214 8.24 21.21 22.27
C MET A 214 7.13 21.27 23.31
N ASP A 215 7.59 21.09 24.54
CA ASP A 215 7.14 21.82 25.72
C ASP A 215 6.08 21.14 26.60
N ASP A 216 6.11 19.81 26.72
CA ASP A 216 5.59 19.14 27.94
C ASP A 216 6.65 19.09 29.07
N GLU A 217 7.91 19.47 28.79
CA GLU A 217 8.92 19.74 29.82
C GLU A 217 8.77 21.19 30.27
N ASP A 218 7.99 21.45 31.34
CA ASP A 218 8.15 22.56 32.32
C ASP A 218 6.82 23.06 32.97
N GLU A 219 5.80 22.21 33.17
CA GLU A 219 4.74 22.47 34.17
C GLU A 219 5.05 21.86 35.56
N GLU A 220 6.33 21.64 35.90
CA GLU A 220 6.76 21.43 37.29
C GLU A 220 7.41 22.71 37.85
N GLU A 221 6.64 23.74 38.16
CA GLU A 221 6.93 24.68 39.27
C GLU A 221 5.74 25.64 39.53
N GLU A 222 4.85 25.28 40.45
CA GLU A 222 4.40 26.12 41.60
C GLU A 222 3.48 25.37 42.58
#